data_AF-A0A6V7JFA7-F1
#
_entry.id   AF-A0A6V7JFA7-F1
#
_cell.length_a   1.000
_cell.length_b   1.000
_cell.length_c   1.000
_cell.angle_alpha   90.00
_cell.angle_beta   90.00
_cell.angle_gamma   90.00
#
_symmetry.space_group_name_H-M   'P 1'
#
loop_
_entity.id
_entity.type
_entity.pdbx_description
1 polymer ?
#
loop_
_entity_poly.entity_id
_entity_poly.type
_entity_poly.pdbx_seq_one_letter_code
_entity_poly.pdbx_strand_id
1 'polypeptide(L)' 'IPPGTTNYDLPPQNSAGILIIIQGSVESNGQVHPEGSVLFLKANESLSLSSSPANEKTLIFQAFANV' A
#
# COMPACT_ATOMS: atom_id res chain seq x y z
N ILE A 1 -7.41 -4.18 -2.10
CA ILE A 1 -7.66 -3.41 -3.35
C ILE A 1 -8.63 -4.21 -4.20
N PRO A 2 -9.77 -3.64 -4.64
CA PRO A 2 -10.74 -4.37 -5.43
C PRO A 2 -10.11 -4.94 -6.72
N PRO A 3 -10.50 -6.14 -7.17
CA PRO A 3 -10.09 -6.65 -8.48
C PRO A 3 -10.41 -5.65 -9.59
N GLY A 4 -9.47 -5.43 -10.52
CA GLY A 4 -9.60 -4.45 -11.59
C GLY A 4 -9.22 -3.02 -11.23
N THR A 5 -8.94 -2.72 -9.95
CA THR A 5 -8.33 -1.44 -9.55
C THR A 5 -6.82 -1.54 -9.67
N THR A 6 -6.25 -0.97 -10.73
CA THR A 6 -4.81 -0.99 -10.98
C THR A 6 -4.05 -0.01 -10.10
N ASN A 7 -4.64 1.14 -9.77
CA ASN A 7 -4.00 2.19 -8.97
C ASN A 7 -4.86 2.57 -7.76
N TYR A 8 -4.21 2.76 -6.62
CA TYR A 8 -4.80 3.19 -5.37
C TYR A 8 -3.89 4.22 -4.69
N ASP A 9 -4.37 5.45 -4.58
CA ASP A 9 -3.67 6.51 -3.88
C ASP A 9 -4.04 6.51 -2.40
N LEU A 10 -3.04 6.31 -1.56
CA LEU A 10 -3.19 6.50 -0.12
C LEU A 10 -3.17 7.99 0.20
N PRO A 11 -4.26 8.53 0.77
CA PRO A 11 -4.27 9.93 1.16
C PRO A 11 -3.24 10.17 2.27
N PRO A 12 -2.59 11.36 2.28
CA PRO A 12 -1.66 11.71 3.33
C PRO A 12 -2.37 11.68 4.68
N GLN A 13 -1.71 11.06 5.67
CA GLN A 13 -2.19 10.98 7.05
C GLN A 13 -1.35 11.90 7.94
N ASN A 14 -1.97 12.50 8.94
CA ASN A 14 -1.29 13.43 9.85
C ASN A 14 -0.26 12.75 10.77
N SER A 15 -0.21 11.42 10.78
CA SER A 15 0.71 10.63 11.59
C SER A 15 1.45 9.58 10.77
N ALA A 16 2.60 9.15 11.29
CA ALA A 16 3.37 8.07 10.68
C ALA A 16 2.64 6.74 10.84
N GLY A 17 2.85 5.83 9.90
CA GLY A 17 2.20 4.52 9.89
C GLY A 17 3.05 3.44 9.26
N ILE A 18 2.46 2.25 9.20
CA ILE A 18 3.01 1.09 8.50
C ILE A 18 1.95 0.53 7.56
N LEU A 19 2.41 -0.01 6.45
CA LEU A 19 1.61 -0.77 5.51
C LEU A 19 2.21 -2.17 5.36
N ILE A 20 1.38 -3.18 5.52
CA ILE A 20 1.77 -4.59 5.39
C ILE A 20 1.03 -5.17 4.19
N ILE A 21 1.76 -5.81 3.28
CA ILE A 21 1.16 -6.56 2.17
C ILE A 21 0.90 -7.97 2.65
N ILE A 22 -0.36 -8.29 2.94
CA ILE A 22 -0.79 -9.59 3.48
C ILE A 22 -0.93 -10.61 2.35
N GLN A 23 -1.37 -10.19 1.17
CA GLN A 23 -1.54 -11.06 0.02
C GLN A 23 -1.34 -10.29 -1.28
N GLY A 24 -0.67 -10.93 -2.25
CA GLY A 24 -0.42 -10.37 -3.58
C GLY A 24 0.85 -9.53 -3.62
N SER A 25 0.90 -8.57 -4.55
CA SER A 25 2.02 -7.64 -4.68
C SER A 25 1.54 -6.26 -5.10
N VAL A 26 2.24 -5.24 -4.61
CA VAL A 26 2.01 -3.84 -4.99
C VAL A 26 3.31 -3.23 -5.48
N GLU A 27 3.22 -2.33 -6.44
CA GLU A 27 4.31 -1.50 -6.88
C GLU A 27 4.13 -0.08 -6.30
N SER A 28 5.23 0.51 -5.85
CA SER A 28 5.28 1.90 -5.43
C SER A 28 6.63 2.50 -5.79
N ASN A 29 6.63 3.73 -6.33
CA ASN A 29 7.85 4.42 -6.76
C ASN A 29 8.76 3.57 -7.69
N GLY A 30 8.17 2.72 -8.54
CA GLY A 30 8.90 1.82 -9.44
C GLY A 30 9.48 0.57 -8.77
N GLN A 31 9.18 0.33 -7.49
CA GLN A 31 9.60 -0.85 -6.74
C GLN A 31 8.41 -1.77 -6.46
N VAL A 32 8.56 -3.05 -6.80
CA VAL A 32 7.58 -4.09 -6.47
C VAL A 32 7.83 -4.61 -5.06
N HIS A 33 6.78 -4.61 -4.26
CA HIS A 33 6.72 -5.13 -2.89
C HIS A 33 5.83 -6.38 -2.87
N PRO A 34 6.42 -7.58 -2.70
CA PRO A 34 5.66 -8.82 -2.61
C PRO A 34 4.98 -9.00 -1.24
N GLU A 35 4.18 -10.05 -1.13
CA GLU A 35 3.62 -10.56 0.12
C GLU A 35 4.66 -10.64 1.25
N GLY A 36 4.27 -10.21 2.45
CA GLY A 36 5.13 -10.11 3.62
C GLY A 36 5.96 -8.83 3.71
N SER A 37 5.97 -7.99 2.65
CA SER A 37 6.67 -6.70 2.70
C SER A 37 5.98 -5.74 3.67
N VAL A 38 6.80 -4.96 4.38
CA VAL A 38 6.37 -3.90 5.30
C VAL A 38 6.96 -2.57 4.82
N LEU A 39 6.08 -1.60 4.58
CA LEU A 39 6.45 -0.26 4.16
C LEU A 39 6.21 0.70 5.33
N PHE A 40 7.15 1.60 5.56
CA PHE A 40 6.98 2.72 6.47
C PHE A 40 6.30 3.89 5.73
N LEU A 41 5.24 4.43 6.33
CA LEU A 41 4.50 5.58 5.82
C LEU A 41 4.87 6.81 6.65
N LYS A 42 5.47 7.82 6.01
CA LYS A 42 5.75 9.09 6.68
C LYS A 42 4.48 9.92 6.80
N ALA A 43 4.39 10.70 7.87
CA ALA A 43 3.31 11.66 8.05
C ALA A 43 3.30 12.69 6.92
N ASN A 44 2.11 13.08 6.48
CA ASN A 44 1.83 14.06 5.44
C ASN A 44 2.36 13.71 4.04
N GLU A 45 2.84 12.48 3.81
CA GLU A 45 3.20 11.99 2.48
C GLU A 45 2.06 11.14 1.89
N SER A 46 1.74 11.38 0.63
CA SER A 46 0.87 10.51 -0.16
C SER A 46 1.68 9.34 -0.72
N LEU A 47 1.07 8.16 -0.81
CA LEU A 47 1.69 6.99 -1.42
C LEU A 47 0.79 6.44 -2.52
N SER A 48 1.26 6.48 -3.77
CA SER A 48 0.59 5.78 -4.87
C SER A 48 1.02 4.32 -4.87
N LEU A 49 0.03 3.43 -4.88
CA LEU A 49 0.20 1.99 -4.99
C LEU A 49 -0.44 1.53 -6.31
N SER A 50 0.32 0.82 -7.14
CA SER A 50 -0.23 0.04 -8.24
C SER A 50 -0.30 -1.44 -7.85
N SER A 51 -1.37 -2.15 -8.20
CA SER A 51 -1.41 -3.60 -8.04
C SER A 51 -0.92 -4.29 -9.31
N SER A 52 -0.23 -5.42 -9.14
CA SER A 52 0.15 -6.34 -10.22
C SER A 52 -1.12 -6.86 -10.94
N PRO A 53 -1.06 -7.39 -12.17
CA PRO A 53 -2.16 -7.37 -13.13
C PRO A 53 -3.48 -7.99 -12.61
N ALA A 54 -4.58 -7.49 -13.18
CA ALA A 54 -5.98 -7.47 -12.73
C ALA A 54 -6.65 -8.74 -12.16
N ASN A 55 -5.98 -9.90 -12.14
CA ASN A 55 -6.54 -11.18 -11.68
C ASN A 55 -6.16 -11.55 -10.25
N GLU A 56 -5.21 -10.87 -9.60
CA GLU A 56 -4.81 -11.16 -8.22
C GLU A 56 -5.45 -10.18 -7.23
N LYS A 57 -6.16 -10.72 -6.23
CA LYS A 57 -6.66 -9.92 -5.11
C LYS A 57 -5.49 -9.50 -4.24
N THR A 58 -5.29 -8.19 -4.11
CA THR A 58 -4.29 -7.64 -3.18
C THR A 58 -4.94 -7.28 -1.84
N LEU A 59 -4.41 -7.83 -0.76
CA LEU A 59 -4.80 -7.53 0.62
C LEU A 59 -3.67 -6.77 1.33
N ILE A 60 -4.01 -5.62 1.89
CA ILE A 60 -3.08 -4.77 2.64
C ILE A 60 -3.68 -4.45 4.01
N PHE A 61 -2.82 -4.34 5.02
CA PHE A 61 -3.16 -3.80 6.33
C PHE A 61 -2.42 -2.49 6.56
N GLN A 62 -3.10 -1.52 7.15
CA GLN A 62 -2.55 -0.21 7.45
C GLN A 62 -2.81 0.12 8.91
N ALA A 63 -1.79 0.63 9.58
CA ALA A 63 -1.90 1.14 10.93
C ALA A 63 -1.13 2.46 11.03
N PHE A 64 -1.71 3.41 11.76
CA PHE A 64 -1.14 4.74 11.98
C PHE A 64 -0.98 4.98 13.47
N ALA A 65 0.04 5.75 13.85
CA ALA A 65 0.18 6.21 15.23
C ALA A 65 -0.99 7.13 15.58
N ASN A 66 -1.52 6.98 16.80
CA ASN A 66 -2.52 7.90 17.34
C ASN A 66 -1.77 8.98 18.15
N VAL A 67 -1.70 10.19 17.61
CA VAL A 67 -0.99 11.34 18.19
C VAL A 67 -1.92 12.50 18.43
#